data_AF-A0A8C1M5X6-F1
#
_entry.id   AF-A0A8C1M5X6-F1
#
_cell.length_a   1.000
_cell.length_b   1.000
_cell.length_c   1.000
_cell.angle_alpha   90.00
_cell.angle_beta   90.00
_cell.angle_gamma   90.00
#
_symmetry.space_group_name_H-M   'P 1'
#
loop_
_entity.id
_entity.type
_entity.pdbx_description
1 polymer ?
#
loop_
_entity_poly.entity_id
_entity_poly.type
_entity_poly.pdbx_seq_one_letter_code
_entity_poly.pdbx_strand_id
1 'polypeptide(L)'
;MLAVMQTNMGEIEDSTVRPKVTDAKGILKQNRQFLDYFWDIAKPEREIRLKAVEDLIEHLKQSEKPDELQYSLKRLVDGLSHTRDDARSGYSVALAQLLSVFEEISLKSTLDSVKEKHNLQTAKKKFIRNAAFGNFFGVLALSQSTRLHKEPQVVLECVRLLQSLSQYREHLRDLPRKTMVDILSETSKEVFEEVLLSALQSDLTSALNTPEQLELLLVALQKFPSVLKPKKLKKLLGTTAVITKENMPKLVEVLKTAARSVKKENILPPVAFDLLQVSLREDNFEMFWNEAIIKGMLSEMPGPTHYLSFRLLGACLPLLSVAQLEFVLSADVMTHYGQHMLSAQLADRFKFAPEMEKYVSEFMQGCADADKQLVVALGFTQLTNQGYPVVPSCWKDLEHMGLSALQKYVEWLMEAFCKPQLEKCLDFSTRRQKGNQETEAESDSCVARFRKWIILRLTFIGENHQIKKSH
;
A
#
# COMPACT_ATOMS: atom_id res chain seq x y z
N MET A 1 -56.99 -6.11 5.45
CA MET A 1 -55.79 -6.97 5.58
C MET A 1 -54.61 -6.22 4.99
N LEU A 2 -53.68 -5.82 5.85
CA LEU A 2 -52.22 -5.76 5.64
C LEU A 2 -51.67 -4.84 6.73
N ALA A 3 -51.33 -5.47 7.86
CA ALA A 3 -50.71 -4.83 8.99
C ALA A 3 -49.27 -4.48 8.63
N VAL A 4 -48.94 -3.19 8.72
CA VAL A 4 -47.59 -2.68 8.63
C VAL A 4 -46.89 -3.03 9.96
N MET A 5 -46.05 -4.06 9.96
CA MET A 5 -45.13 -4.34 11.06
C MET A 5 -44.00 -3.31 11.02
N GLN A 6 -44.19 -2.20 11.74
CA GLN A 6 -43.08 -1.37 12.21
C GLN A 6 -42.36 -2.16 13.31
N THR A 7 -41.22 -2.77 12.98
CA THR A 7 -40.27 -3.23 13.99
C THR A 7 -39.60 -2.01 14.60
N ASN A 8 -40.16 -1.55 15.70
CA ASN A 8 -39.61 -0.54 16.59
C ASN A 8 -38.37 -1.16 17.28
N MET A 9 -37.20 -1.02 16.68
CA MET A 9 -35.92 -1.33 17.32
C MET A 9 -35.62 -0.19 18.29
N GLY A 10 -36.15 -0.32 19.50
CA GLY A 10 -35.80 0.58 20.60
C GLY A 10 -34.29 0.60 20.78
N GLU A 11 -33.71 1.81 20.71
CA GLU A 11 -32.40 2.11 21.24
C GLU A 11 -32.42 1.77 22.73
N ILE A 12 -31.84 0.62 23.07
CA ILE A 12 -31.49 0.31 24.45
C ILE A 12 -30.21 1.09 24.71
N GLU A 13 -30.33 2.18 25.44
CA GLU A 13 -29.22 2.75 26.20
C GLU A 13 -28.63 1.64 27.06
N ASP A 14 -27.56 1.01 26.59
CA ASP A 14 -26.83 -0.01 27.32
C ASP A 14 -26.03 0.69 28.42
N SER A 15 -26.72 1.08 29.48
CA SER A 15 -26.10 1.39 30.77
C SER A 15 -25.24 0.18 31.14
N THR A 16 -23.93 0.35 31.12
CA THR A 16 -22.96 -0.73 31.28
C THR A 16 -23.08 -1.38 32.66
N VAL A 17 -23.91 -2.41 32.78
CA VAL A 17 -23.99 -3.22 33.99
C VAL A 17 -22.78 -4.16 34.00
N ARG A 18 -21.92 -3.97 35.00
CA ARG A 18 -20.73 -4.80 35.24
C ARG A 18 -21.12 -6.29 35.33
N PRO A 19 -20.51 -7.19 34.55
CA PRO A 19 -20.76 -8.62 34.70
C PRO A 19 -20.35 -9.12 36.09
N LYS A 20 -21.19 -9.96 36.72
CA LYS A 20 -20.81 -10.68 37.95
C LYS A 20 -19.70 -11.70 37.61
N VAL A 21 -18.51 -11.50 38.18
CA VAL A 21 -17.34 -12.38 38.00
C VAL A 21 -17.33 -13.45 39.09
N THR A 22 -17.14 -14.72 38.72
CA THR A 22 -16.99 -15.84 39.65
C THR A 22 -15.51 -16.02 40.05
N ASP A 23 -15.22 -15.88 41.36
CA ASP A 23 -13.87 -15.96 41.95
C ASP A 23 -13.59 -17.37 42.50
N ALA A 24 -12.87 -18.21 41.76
CA ALA A 24 -12.51 -19.55 42.26
C ALA A 24 -11.25 -19.55 43.17
N LYS A 25 -10.47 -18.45 43.22
CA LYS A 25 -9.15 -18.44 43.89
C LYS A 25 -8.86 -17.23 44.80
N GLY A 26 -9.78 -16.29 44.96
CA GLY A 26 -9.62 -15.16 45.90
C GLY A 26 -8.79 -13.98 45.37
N ILE A 27 -8.31 -14.07 44.11
CA ILE A 27 -7.53 -13.01 43.44
C ILE A 27 -8.38 -11.72 43.32
N LEU A 28 -9.69 -11.86 43.14
CA LEU A 28 -10.60 -10.72 42.91
C LEU A 28 -10.89 -9.91 44.18
N LYS A 29 -10.59 -10.43 45.38
CA LYS A 29 -10.80 -9.71 46.64
C LYS A 29 -9.68 -8.74 47.01
N GLN A 30 -8.50 -8.83 46.39
CA GLN A 30 -7.29 -8.17 46.92
C GLN A 30 -6.85 -6.91 46.19
N ASN A 31 -7.23 -6.68 44.92
CA ASN A 31 -6.77 -5.49 44.21
C ASN A 31 -7.74 -5.00 43.11
N ARG A 32 -8.65 -4.10 43.48
CA ARG A 32 -9.64 -3.53 42.53
C ARG A 32 -8.99 -2.71 41.42
N GLN A 33 -7.92 -1.99 41.74
CA GLN A 33 -7.16 -1.18 40.79
C GLN A 33 -6.54 -2.05 39.68
N PHE A 34 -6.01 -3.22 40.03
CA PHE A 34 -5.48 -4.18 39.06
C PHE A 34 -6.54 -4.64 38.04
N LEU A 35 -7.79 -4.83 38.48
CA LEU A 35 -8.89 -5.23 37.58
C LEU A 35 -9.36 -4.08 36.68
N ASP A 36 -9.26 -2.84 37.16
CA ASP A 36 -9.68 -1.64 36.41
C ASP A 36 -8.83 -1.46 35.14
N TYR A 37 -7.55 -1.88 35.15
CA TYR A 37 -6.71 -1.87 33.94
C TYR A 37 -7.34 -2.64 32.77
N PHE A 38 -7.87 -3.85 32.99
CA PHE A 38 -8.50 -4.64 31.92
C PHE A 38 -9.79 -4.00 31.41
N TRP A 39 -10.50 -3.27 32.26
CA TRP A 39 -11.69 -2.54 31.87
C TRP A 39 -11.32 -1.34 30.99
N ASP A 40 -10.27 -0.62 31.36
CA ASP A 40 -9.75 0.54 30.63
C ASP A 40 -9.10 0.15 29.29
N ILE A 41 -8.41 -1.00 29.22
CA ILE A 41 -7.90 -1.59 27.96
C ILE A 41 -9.03 -1.82 26.95
N ALA A 42 -10.27 -2.03 27.41
CA ALA A 42 -11.41 -2.29 26.55
C ALA A 42 -12.17 -1.01 26.10
N LYS A 43 -11.77 0.18 26.56
CA LYS A 43 -12.45 1.45 26.24
C LYS A 43 -12.21 1.93 24.79
N PRO A 44 -13.13 2.70 24.20
CA PRO A 44 -12.98 3.20 22.82
C PRO A 44 -11.92 4.31 22.67
N GLU A 45 -11.56 5.01 23.74
CA GLU A 45 -10.54 6.06 23.71
C GLU A 45 -9.13 5.46 23.64
N ARG A 46 -8.39 5.74 22.56
CA ARG A 46 -7.04 5.19 22.33
C ARG A 46 -6.06 5.53 23.45
N GLU A 47 -6.06 6.77 23.91
CA GLU A 47 -5.14 7.24 24.95
C GLU A 47 -5.36 6.51 26.28
N ILE A 48 -6.63 6.31 26.66
CA ILE A 48 -6.99 5.56 27.87
C ILE A 48 -6.53 4.10 27.75
N ARG A 49 -6.74 3.47 26.59
CA ARG A 49 -6.26 2.10 26.37
C ARG A 49 -4.74 1.98 26.53
N LEU A 50 -3.98 2.85 25.87
CA LEU A 50 -2.52 2.79 25.89
C LEU A 50 -1.98 3.04 27.30
N LYS A 51 -2.53 4.03 28.00
CA LYS A 51 -2.22 4.31 29.41
C LYS A 51 -2.48 3.09 30.30
N ALA A 52 -3.62 2.44 30.14
CA ALA A 52 -3.96 1.25 30.93
C ALA A 52 -3.06 0.04 30.63
N VAL A 53 -2.56 -0.09 29.39
CA VAL A 53 -1.54 -1.10 29.05
C VAL A 53 -0.23 -0.80 29.77
N GLU A 54 0.25 0.45 29.71
CA GLU A 54 1.48 0.87 30.40
C GLU A 54 1.38 0.61 31.90
N ASP A 55 0.29 1.09 32.52
CA ASP A 55 0.06 0.96 33.96
C ASP A 55 -0.06 -0.51 34.40
N LEU A 56 -0.71 -1.37 33.59
CA LEU A 56 -0.77 -2.82 33.84
C LEU A 56 0.62 -3.47 33.83
N ILE A 57 1.44 -3.13 32.84
CA ILE A 57 2.79 -3.69 32.71
C ILE A 57 3.69 -3.20 33.86
N GLU A 58 3.62 -1.92 34.22
CA GLU A 58 4.37 -1.37 35.35
C GLU A 58 3.95 -2.03 36.67
N HIS A 59 2.64 -2.21 36.88
CA HIS A 59 2.11 -2.92 38.03
C HIS A 59 2.65 -4.35 38.13
N LEU A 60 2.64 -5.09 37.02
CA LEU A 60 3.12 -6.47 36.99
C LEU A 60 4.64 -6.58 37.19
N LYS A 61 5.43 -5.58 36.74
CA LYS A 61 6.88 -5.54 36.99
C LYS A 61 7.20 -5.35 38.48
N GLN A 62 6.36 -4.61 39.19
CA GLN A 62 6.52 -4.34 40.62
C GLN A 62 5.86 -5.43 41.48
N SER A 63 5.01 -6.27 40.90
CA SER A 63 4.31 -7.33 41.62
C SER A 63 5.22 -8.52 41.88
N GLU A 64 5.30 -8.93 43.15
CA GLU A 64 5.97 -10.16 43.56
C GLU A 64 5.05 -11.40 43.45
N LYS A 65 3.83 -11.23 42.92
CA LYS A 65 2.80 -12.29 42.88
C LYS A 65 2.72 -12.96 41.51
N PRO A 66 3.22 -14.19 41.33
CA PRO A 66 3.16 -14.90 40.05
C PRO A 66 1.72 -15.17 39.57
N ASP A 67 0.76 -15.24 40.49
CA ASP A 67 -0.66 -15.43 40.19
C ASP A 67 -1.28 -14.26 39.39
N GLU A 68 -0.80 -13.03 39.60
CA GLU A 68 -1.29 -11.85 38.87
C GLU A 68 -0.82 -11.86 37.41
N LEU A 69 0.41 -12.33 37.17
CA LEU A 69 0.94 -12.49 35.81
C LEU A 69 0.17 -13.58 35.05
N GLN A 70 -0.05 -14.74 35.66
CA GLN A 70 -0.86 -15.81 35.07
C GLN A 70 -2.30 -15.39 34.83
N TYR A 71 -2.90 -14.67 35.78
CA TYR A 71 -4.24 -14.10 35.63
C TYR A 71 -4.31 -13.13 34.46
N SER A 72 -3.33 -12.23 34.36
CA SER A 72 -3.24 -11.24 33.27
C SER A 72 -3.14 -11.93 31.92
N LEU A 73 -2.23 -12.88 31.76
CA LEU A 73 -2.09 -13.65 30.53
C LEU A 73 -3.43 -14.29 30.12
N LYS A 74 -4.07 -15.01 31.04
CA LYS A 74 -5.38 -15.64 30.79
C LYS A 74 -6.44 -14.62 30.40
N ARG A 75 -6.52 -13.49 31.12
CA ARG A 75 -7.53 -12.45 30.90
C ARG A 75 -7.34 -11.76 29.55
N LEU A 76 -6.10 -11.49 29.16
CA LEU A 76 -5.77 -10.90 27.87
C LEU A 76 -6.11 -11.86 26.72
N VAL A 77 -5.74 -13.15 26.83
CA VAL A 77 -6.10 -14.17 25.83
C VAL A 77 -7.62 -14.30 25.68
N ASP A 78 -8.37 -14.31 26.78
CA ASP A 78 -9.83 -14.33 26.77
C ASP A 78 -10.43 -13.08 26.08
N GLY A 79 -9.78 -11.93 26.23
CA GLY A 79 -10.22 -10.64 25.66
C GLY A 79 -10.04 -10.50 24.15
N LEU A 80 -9.24 -11.37 23.50
CA LEU A 80 -8.97 -11.27 22.05
C LEU A 80 -10.21 -11.46 21.17
N SER A 81 -11.24 -12.16 21.67
CA SER A 81 -12.50 -12.40 20.98
C SER A 81 -13.63 -11.45 21.41
N HIS A 82 -13.29 -10.30 22.01
CA HIS A 82 -14.28 -9.32 22.47
C HIS A 82 -15.19 -8.85 21.32
N THR A 83 -16.45 -8.52 21.62
CA THR A 83 -17.44 -8.09 20.61
C THR A 83 -17.07 -6.75 19.96
N ARG A 84 -16.67 -5.78 20.78
CA ARG A 84 -16.17 -4.45 20.36
C ARG A 84 -14.79 -4.52 19.69
N ASP A 85 -14.65 -3.84 18.56
CA ASP A 85 -13.42 -3.75 17.74
C ASP A 85 -12.27 -3.10 18.51
N ASP A 86 -12.52 -1.96 19.18
CA ASP A 86 -11.51 -1.26 19.98
C ASP A 86 -10.94 -2.13 21.09
N ALA A 87 -11.81 -2.87 21.78
CA ALA A 87 -11.39 -3.77 22.85
C ALA A 87 -10.50 -4.90 22.33
N ARG A 88 -10.85 -5.52 21.19
CA ARG A 88 -10.02 -6.57 20.58
C ARG A 88 -8.61 -6.07 20.29
N SER A 89 -8.50 -4.87 19.72
CA SER A 89 -7.19 -4.24 19.48
C SER A 89 -6.44 -3.94 20.77
N GLY A 90 -7.13 -3.43 21.80
CA GLY A 90 -6.54 -3.14 23.12
C GLY A 90 -5.97 -4.39 23.78
N TYR A 91 -6.76 -5.48 23.85
CA TYR A 91 -6.32 -6.75 24.40
C TYR A 91 -5.13 -7.36 23.63
N SER A 92 -5.13 -7.25 22.30
CA SER A 92 -4.01 -7.71 21.45
C SER A 92 -2.72 -6.95 21.76
N VAL A 93 -2.79 -5.62 21.85
CA VAL A 93 -1.61 -4.78 22.16
C VAL A 93 -1.12 -5.04 23.57
N ALA A 94 -2.02 -5.14 24.54
CA ALA A 94 -1.69 -5.47 25.92
C ALA A 94 -0.96 -6.83 26.01
N LEU A 95 -1.45 -7.85 25.28
CA LEU A 95 -0.82 -9.16 25.23
C LEU A 95 0.57 -9.08 24.57
N ALA A 96 0.72 -8.33 23.47
CA ALA A 96 2.02 -8.13 22.83
C ALA A 96 3.04 -7.50 23.79
N GLN A 97 2.65 -6.47 24.53
CA GLN A 97 3.50 -5.82 25.53
C GLN A 97 3.85 -6.76 26.69
N LEU A 98 2.87 -7.52 27.19
CA LEU A 98 3.11 -8.53 28.21
C LEU A 98 4.16 -9.55 27.76
N LEU A 99 3.99 -10.11 26.56
CA LEU A 99 4.93 -11.07 25.99
C LEU A 99 6.31 -10.44 25.73
N SER A 100 6.37 -9.18 25.32
CA SER A 100 7.63 -8.48 25.08
C SER A 100 8.43 -8.23 26.37
N VAL A 101 7.74 -7.98 27.49
CA VAL A 101 8.39 -7.62 28.77
C VAL A 101 8.75 -8.84 29.59
N PHE A 102 7.88 -9.85 29.64
CA PHE A 102 8.02 -11.03 30.49
C PHE A 102 8.48 -12.22 29.63
N GLU A 103 9.81 -12.34 29.43
CA GLU A 103 10.42 -13.39 28.61
C GLU A 103 10.18 -14.80 29.16
N GLU A 104 9.89 -14.93 30.45
CA GLU A 104 9.51 -16.19 31.09
C GLU A 104 8.21 -16.79 30.54
N ILE A 105 7.35 -15.97 29.91
CA ILE A 105 6.15 -16.46 29.23
C ILE A 105 6.55 -17.05 27.88
N SER A 106 6.29 -18.34 27.69
CA SER A 106 6.51 -19.02 26.41
C SER A 106 5.51 -18.57 25.34
N LEU A 107 6.03 -18.18 24.16
CA LEU A 107 5.18 -17.87 23.00
C LEU A 107 4.39 -19.10 22.55
N LYS A 108 5.02 -20.28 22.56
CA LYS A 108 4.36 -21.55 22.21
C LYS A 108 3.17 -21.85 23.13
N SER A 109 3.35 -21.77 24.44
CA SER A 109 2.26 -22.00 25.40
C SER A 109 1.12 -20.98 25.25
N THR A 110 1.46 -19.72 24.94
CA THR A 110 0.45 -18.68 24.70
C THR A 110 -0.32 -18.95 23.41
N LEU A 111 0.37 -19.34 22.32
CA LEU A 111 -0.29 -19.72 21.07
C LEU A 111 -1.24 -20.92 21.27
N ASP A 112 -0.82 -21.92 22.04
CA ASP A 112 -1.66 -23.08 22.36
C ASP A 112 -2.89 -22.66 23.17
N SER A 113 -2.72 -21.77 24.15
CA SER A 113 -3.82 -21.19 24.93
C SER A 113 -4.82 -20.41 24.05
N VAL A 114 -4.32 -19.64 23.08
CA VAL A 114 -5.14 -18.94 22.08
C VAL A 114 -5.96 -19.95 21.25
N LYS A 115 -5.31 -20.99 20.73
CA LYS A 115 -5.97 -22.03 19.90
C LYS A 115 -7.01 -22.80 20.68
N GLU A 116 -6.72 -23.13 21.94
CA GLU A 116 -7.66 -23.82 22.83
C GLU A 116 -8.87 -22.94 23.13
N LYS A 117 -8.64 -21.69 23.55
CA LYS A 117 -9.71 -20.76 23.94
C LYS A 117 -10.62 -20.41 22.77
N HIS A 118 -10.02 -20.17 21.60
CA HIS A 118 -10.70 -19.69 20.40
C HIS A 118 -10.87 -20.80 19.35
N ASN A 119 -11.06 -22.05 19.78
CA ASN A 119 -11.12 -23.18 18.88
C ASN A 119 -12.31 -23.07 17.89
N LEU A 120 -11.98 -22.99 16.59
CA LEU A 120 -12.94 -22.82 15.50
C LEU A 120 -13.82 -24.05 15.24
N GLN A 121 -13.37 -25.25 15.62
CA GLN A 121 -14.12 -26.50 15.43
C GLN A 121 -15.20 -26.67 16.49
N THR A 122 -14.94 -26.22 17.71
CA THR A 122 -15.88 -26.35 18.85
C THR A 122 -16.72 -25.09 19.05
N ALA A 123 -16.35 -23.97 18.43
CA ALA A 123 -17.11 -22.73 18.49
C ALA A 123 -18.53 -22.91 17.94
N LYS A 124 -19.52 -22.45 18.72
CA LYS A 124 -20.92 -22.38 18.25
C LYS A 124 -20.99 -21.44 17.04
N LYS A 125 -21.84 -21.74 16.06
CA LYS A 125 -22.00 -20.94 14.82
C LYS A 125 -22.05 -19.43 15.05
N LYS A 126 -22.80 -18.97 16.07
CA LYS A 126 -22.93 -17.54 16.41
C LYS A 126 -21.65 -16.87 16.94
N PHE A 127 -20.66 -17.64 17.37
CA PHE A 127 -19.40 -17.16 17.93
C PHE A 127 -18.19 -17.48 17.04
N ILE A 128 -18.38 -18.10 15.87
CA ILE A 128 -17.30 -18.39 14.92
C ILE A 128 -16.55 -17.11 14.54
N ARG A 129 -17.28 -16.00 14.29
CA ARG A 129 -16.68 -14.69 14.04
C ARG A 129 -15.74 -14.28 15.17
N ASN A 130 -16.19 -14.36 16.42
CA ASN A 130 -15.41 -13.97 17.59
C ASN A 130 -14.18 -14.88 17.77
N ALA A 131 -14.32 -16.19 17.57
CA ALA A 131 -13.22 -17.13 17.61
C ALA A 131 -12.18 -16.87 16.51
N ALA A 132 -12.63 -16.54 15.28
CA ALA A 132 -11.75 -16.16 14.18
C ALA A 132 -10.94 -14.90 14.52
N PHE A 133 -11.58 -13.88 15.10
CA PHE A 133 -10.87 -12.70 15.61
C PHE A 133 -9.93 -13.02 16.78
N GLY A 134 -10.33 -13.88 17.71
CA GLY A 134 -9.50 -14.30 18.84
C GLY A 134 -8.19 -14.95 18.39
N ASN A 135 -8.25 -15.87 17.42
CA ASN A 135 -7.05 -16.45 16.82
C ASN A 135 -6.20 -15.41 16.06
N PHE A 136 -6.84 -14.56 15.26
CA PHE A 136 -6.14 -13.53 14.49
C PHE A 136 -5.38 -12.57 15.41
N PHE A 137 -6.05 -11.97 16.40
CA PHE A 137 -5.43 -11.05 17.35
C PHE A 137 -4.41 -11.75 18.25
N GLY A 138 -4.59 -13.05 18.54
CA GLY A 138 -3.57 -13.83 19.22
C GLY A 138 -2.27 -13.90 18.40
N VAL A 139 -2.34 -14.28 17.12
CA VAL A 139 -1.16 -14.29 16.25
C VAL A 139 -0.57 -12.88 16.09
N LEU A 140 -1.41 -11.86 15.94
CA LEU A 140 -0.96 -10.47 15.85
C LEU A 140 -0.18 -10.05 17.10
N ALA A 141 -0.67 -10.39 18.30
CA ALA A 141 0.02 -10.10 19.55
C ALA A 141 1.39 -10.80 19.64
N LEU A 142 1.47 -12.07 19.21
CA LEU A 142 2.74 -12.79 19.15
C LEU A 142 3.73 -12.11 18.19
N SER A 143 3.26 -11.72 16.99
CA SER A 143 4.10 -11.01 16.01
C SER A 143 4.60 -9.67 16.57
N GLN A 144 3.72 -8.89 17.20
CA GLN A 144 4.04 -7.57 17.75
C GLN A 144 4.85 -7.60 19.05
N SER A 145 5.03 -8.78 19.66
CA SER A 145 5.90 -8.94 20.85
C SER A 145 7.38 -8.78 20.53
N THR A 146 7.77 -8.71 19.26
CA THR A 146 9.16 -8.69 18.75
C THR A 146 9.99 -9.92 19.11
N ARG A 147 9.39 -10.96 19.71
CA ARG A 147 10.06 -12.21 20.07
C ARG A 147 9.90 -13.32 19.02
N LEU A 148 8.89 -13.21 18.17
CA LEU A 148 8.47 -14.30 17.27
C LEU A 148 9.59 -14.76 16.32
N HIS A 149 10.41 -13.86 15.80
CA HIS A 149 11.53 -14.18 14.90
C HIS A 149 12.60 -15.09 15.55
N LYS A 150 12.64 -15.18 16.89
CA LYS A 150 13.57 -16.04 17.64
C LYS A 150 13.08 -17.48 17.77
N GLU A 151 11.81 -17.77 17.46
CA GLU A 151 11.18 -19.08 17.67
C GLU A 151 10.60 -19.65 16.36
N PRO A 152 11.42 -20.24 15.46
CA PRO A 152 11.00 -20.65 14.12
C PRO A 152 9.79 -21.59 14.06
N GLN A 153 9.67 -22.48 15.04
CA GLN A 153 8.54 -23.42 15.12
C GLN A 153 7.22 -22.69 15.46
N VAL A 154 7.27 -21.65 16.29
CA VAL A 154 6.10 -20.83 16.60
C VAL A 154 5.71 -19.99 15.38
N VAL A 155 6.69 -19.47 14.63
CA VAL A 155 6.44 -18.77 13.35
C VAL A 155 5.65 -19.68 12.39
N LEU A 156 6.08 -20.92 12.21
CA LEU A 156 5.40 -21.90 11.36
C LEU A 156 3.95 -22.13 11.78
N GLU A 157 3.71 -22.28 13.09
CA GLU A 157 2.37 -22.47 13.62
C GLU A 157 1.47 -21.25 13.49
N CYS A 158 2.03 -20.04 13.65
CA CYS A 158 1.34 -18.78 13.40
C CYS A 158 0.92 -18.68 11.93
N VAL A 159 1.83 -18.94 10.99
CA VAL A 159 1.54 -18.92 9.55
C VAL A 159 0.45 -19.93 9.19
N ARG A 160 0.53 -21.17 9.70
CA ARG A 160 -0.52 -22.19 9.48
C ARG A 160 -1.88 -21.77 10.04
N LEU A 161 -1.90 -21.13 11.20
CA LEU A 161 -3.13 -20.60 11.77
C LEU A 161 -3.71 -19.48 10.89
N LEU A 162 -2.89 -18.54 10.42
CA LEU A 162 -3.32 -17.48 9.50
C LEU A 162 -3.84 -18.02 8.16
N GLN A 163 -3.20 -19.05 7.60
CA GLN A 163 -3.69 -19.77 6.42
C GLN A 163 -5.09 -20.34 6.68
N SER A 164 -5.29 -21.03 7.80
CA SER A 164 -6.60 -21.58 8.18
C SER A 164 -7.68 -20.51 8.40
N LEU A 165 -7.27 -19.29 8.78
CA LEU A 165 -8.18 -18.16 8.97
C LEU A 165 -8.64 -17.51 7.65
N SER A 166 -7.92 -17.78 6.55
CA SER A 166 -8.25 -17.21 5.23
C SER A 166 -9.61 -17.66 4.69
N GLN A 167 -10.17 -18.78 5.19
CA GLN A 167 -11.53 -19.23 4.86
C GLN A 167 -12.63 -18.34 5.46
N TYR A 168 -12.31 -17.50 6.46
CA TYR A 168 -13.25 -16.58 7.11
C TYR A 168 -13.15 -15.15 6.57
N ARG A 169 -12.96 -15.01 5.24
CA ARG A 169 -12.77 -13.72 4.56
C ARG A 169 -13.91 -12.73 4.81
N GLU A 170 -15.13 -13.21 4.98
CA GLU A 170 -16.29 -12.39 5.35
C GLU A 170 -16.13 -11.60 6.65
N HIS A 171 -15.28 -12.09 7.56
CA HIS A 171 -15.03 -11.47 8.85
C HIS A 171 -13.68 -10.76 8.89
N LEU A 172 -12.62 -11.46 8.46
CA LEU A 172 -11.23 -11.01 8.62
C LEU A 172 -10.71 -10.25 7.39
N ARG A 173 -11.44 -10.26 6.28
CA ARG A 173 -11.01 -9.68 5.00
C ARG A 173 -9.59 -10.14 4.67
N ASP A 174 -8.67 -9.20 4.48
CA ASP A 174 -7.28 -9.46 4.08
C ASP A 174 -6.30 -9.38 5.26
N LEU A 175 -6.80 -9.22 6.49
CA LEU A 175 -5.97 -9.08 7.70
C LEU A 175 -4.99 -10.26 7.90
N PRO A 176 -5.40 -11.54 7.75
CA PRO A 176 -4.47 -12.65 7.97
C PRO A 176 -3.28 -12.63 7.00
N ARG A 177 -3.52 -12.20 5.74
CA ARG A 177 -2.47 -12.10 4.72
C ARG A 177 -1.51 -10.96 5.01
N LYS A 178 -2.03 -9.80 5.43
CA LYS A 178 -1.19 -8.67 5.86
C LYS A 178 -0.27 -9.07 7.01
N THR A 179 -0.79 -9.77 8.01
CA THR A 179 0.05 -10.27 9.11
C THR A 179 1.07 -11.32 8.67
N MET A 180 0.76 -12.16 7.67
CA MET A 180 1.79 -13.04 7.08
C MET A 180 2.91 -12.26 6.40
N VAL A 181 2.58 -11.16 5.69
CA VAL A 181 3.57 -10.25 5.09
C VAL A 181 4.43 -9.56 6.16
N ASP A 182 3.82 -9.11 7.26
CA ASP A 182 4.54 -8.50 8.39
C ASP A 182 5.52 -9.51 9.01
N ILE A 183 5.08 -10.74 9.28
CA ILE A 183 5.92 -11.83 9.80
C ILE A 183 7.08 -12.13 8.85
N LEU A 184 6.82 -12.26 7.53
CA LEU A 184 7.87 -12.50 6.55
C LEU A 184 8.89 -11.37 6.48
N SER A 185 8.46 -10.13 6.69
CA SER A 185 9.33 -8.95 6.64
C SER A 185 10.37 -8.92 7.76
N GLU A 186 10.08 -9.59 8.88
CA GLU A 186 10.94 -9.75 10.06
C GLU A 186 11.64 -11.13 10.13
N THR A 187 11.34 -12.04 9.21
CA THR A 187 11.88 -13.41 9.21
C THR A 187 13.28 -13.46 8.59
N SER A 188 14.19 -14.25 9.18
CA SER A 188 15.52 -14.48 8.59
C SER A 188 15.45 -15.37 7.35
N LYS A 189 16.48 -15.31 6.50
CA LYS A 189 16.57 -16.12 5.29
C LYS A 189 16.51 -17.62 5.58
N GLU A 190 17.21 -18.04 6.64
CA GLU A 190 17.34 -19.44 7.05
C GLU A 190 15.98 -19.99 7.48
N VAL A 191 15.25 -19.25 8.32
CA VAL A 191 13.90 -19.62 8.78
C VAL A 191 12.93 -19.67 7.61
N PHE A 192 13.02 -18.71 6.68
CA PHE A 192 12.19 -18.74 5.48
C PHE A 192 12.45 -20.00 4.64
N GLU A 193 13.72 -20.31 4.34
CA GLU A 193 14.09 -21.41 3.45
C GLU A 193 13.81 -22.80 4.07
N GLU A 194 14.16 -22.99 5.34
CA GLU A 194 14.09 -24.30 6.00
C GLU A 194 12.70 -24.59 6.60
N VAL A 195 11.98 -23.56 7.04
CA VAL A 195 10.74 -23.72 7.80
C VAL A 195 9.52 -23.28 6.99
N LEU A 196 9.49 -22.03 6.53
CA LEU A 196 8.26 -21.43 5.98
C LEU A 196 8.01 -21.75 4.51
N LEU A 197 9.05 -21.96 3.71
CA LEU A 197 8.91 -22.15 2.26
C LEU A 197 8.00 -23.33 1.92
N SER A 198 8.12 -24.44 2.66
CA SER A 198 7.27 -25.62 2.49
C SER A 198 5.81 -25.34 2.88
N ALA A 199 5.60 -24.59 3.96
CA ALA A 199 4.27 -24.24 4.45
C ALA A 199 3.54 -23.25 3.53
N LEU A 200 4.27 -22.30 2.95
CA LEU A 200 3.74 -21.27 2.05
C LEU A 200 3.66 -21.72 0.59
N GLN A 201 4.09 -22.94 0.26
CA GLN A 201 4.19 -23.39 -1.12
C GLN A 201 2.87 -23.25 -1.88
N SER A 202 1.74 -23.61 -1.27
CA SER A 202 0.41 -23.46 -1.88
C SER A 202 0.05 -21.99 -2.14
N ASP A 203 0.33 -21.11 -1.18
CA ASP A 203 0.07 -19.67 -1.33
C ASP A 203 0.91 -19.08 -2.46
N LEU A 204 2.20 -19.38 -2.48
CA LEU A 204 3.15 -18.90 -3.49
C LEU A 204 2.84 -19.45 -4.90
N THR A 205 2.34 -20.68 -5.00
CA THR A 205 1.90 -21.26 -6.28
C THR A 205 0.66 -20.57 -6.82
N SER A 206 -0.22 -20.10 -5.92
CA SER A 206 -1.44 -19.35 -6.27
C SER A 206 -1.24 -17.83 -6.32
N ALA A 207 0.00 -17.34 -6.26
CA ALA A 207 0.32 -15.92 -6.09
C ALA A 207 -0.35 -14.99 -7.12
N LEU A 208 -0.56 -15.46 -8.35
CA LEU A 208 -1.09 -14.63 -9.44
C LEU A 208 -2.62 -14.53 -9.47
N ASN A 209 -3.34 -15.03 -8.46
CA ASN A 209 -4.81 -15.04 -8.47
C ASN A 209 -5.44 -13.81 -7.80
N THR A 210 -4.83 -13.25 -6.75
CA THR A 210 -5.34 -12.05 -6.07
C THR A 210 -4.21 -11.08 -5.70
N PRO A 211 -4.51 -9.77 -5.51
CA PRO A 211 -3.50 -8.79 -5.10
C PRO A 211 -2.74 -9.18 -3.84
N GLU A 212 -3.44 -9.72 -2.85
CA GLU A 212 -2.86 -10.09 -1.55
C GLU A 212 -1.96 -11.32 -1.65
N GLN A 213 -2.29 -12.26 -2.55
CA GLN A 213 -1.45 -13.43 -2.80
C GLN A 213 -0.19 -13.04 -3.59
N LEU A 214 -0.30 -12.08 -4.50
CA LEU A 214 0.83 -11.56 -5.25
C LEU A 214 1.77 -10.79 -4.33
N GLU A 215 1.24 -9.92 -3.45
CA GLU A 215 2.03 -9.16 -2.47
C GLU A 215 2.91 -10.08 -1.62
N LEU A 216 2.37 -11.20 -1.12
CA LEU A 216 3.13 -12.18 -0.35
C LEU A 216 4.36 -12.72 -1.12
N LEU A 217 4.18 -13.05 -2.40
CA LEU A 217 5.27 -13.51 -3.26
C LEU A 217 6.29 -12.40 -3.52
N LEU A 218 5.84 -11.18 -3.81
CA LEU A 218 6.73 -10.05 -4.12
C LEU A 218 7.59 -9.68 -2.92
N VAL A 219 7.02 -9.66 -1.71
CA VAL A 219 7.76 -9.44 -0.46
C VAL A 219 8.79 -10.56 -0.24
N ALA A 220 8.41 -11.82 -0.46
CA ALA A 220 9.33 -12.94 -0.35
C ALA A 220 10.49 -12.84 -1.38
N LEU A 221 10.22 -12.38 -2.60
CA LEU A 221 11.24 -12.15 -3.63
C LEU A 221 12.19 -10.99 -3.27
N GLN A 222 11.67 -9.93 -2.67
CA GLN A 222 12.47 -8.79 -2.22
C GLN A 222 13.38 -9.16 -1.04
N LYS A 223 12.85 -9.89 -0.06
CA LYS A 223 13.58 -10.27 1.17
C LYS A 223 14.52 -11.44 0.95
N PHE A 224 14.13 -12.41 0.13
CA PHE A 224 14.87 -13.67 -0.04
C PHE A 224 15.22 -13.98 -1.51
N PRO A 225 15.84 -13.03 -2.26
CA PRO A 225 16.13 -13.21 -3.69
C PRO A 225 17.07 -14.39 -3.97
N SER A 226 17.97 -14.70 -3.02
CA SER A 226 18.89 -15.84 -3.14
C SER A 226 18.23 -17.20 -2.93
N VAL A 227 17.05 -17.25 -2.29
CA VAL A 227 16.28 -18.48 -2.05
C VAL A 227 15.36 -18.74 -3.24
N LEU A 228 14.63 -17.73 -3.68
CA LEU A 228 13.65 -17.79 -4.78
C LEU A 228 14.30 -17.61 -6.17
N LYS A 229 15.34 -18.42 -6.43
CA LYS A 229 16.03 -18.45 -7.74
C LYS A 229 15.09 -18.90 -8.87
N PRO A 230 15.46 -18.65 -10.14
CA PRO A 230 14.65 -19.02 -11.32
C PRO A 230 14.15 -20.48 -11.35
N LYS A 231 14.94 -21.44 -10.83
CA LYS A 231 14.52 -22.84 -10.73
C LYS A 231 13.36 -23.05 -9.74
N LYS A 232 13.34 -22.33 -8.62
CA LYS A 232 12.23 -22.39 -7.65
C LYS A 232 11.01 -21.66 -8.20
N LEU A 233 11.20 -20.49 -8.82
CA LEU A 233 10.11 -19.77 -9.51
C LEU A 233 9.45 -20.64 -10.58
N LYS A 234 10.22 -21.37 -11.39
CA LYS A 234 9.68 -22.29 -12.39
C LYS A 234 8.78 -23.38 -11.79
N LYS A 235 9.07 -23.83 -10.57
CA LYS A 235 8.23 -24.81 -9.86
C LYS A 235 6.96 -24.17 -9.27
N LEU A 236 7.01 -22.90 -8.89
CA LEU A 236 5.90 -22.18 -8.26
C LEU A 236 4.94 -21.59 -9.30
N LEU A 237 5.46 -20.88 -10.30
CA LEU A 237 4.68 -20.12 -11.28
C LEU A 237 4.60 -20.79 -12.65
N GLY A 238 5.38 -21.86 -12.88
CA GLY A 238 5.59 -22.45 -14.21
C GLY A 238 6.67 -21.72 -15.04
N THR A 239 7.08 -20.54 -14.60
CA THR A 239 7.97 -19.61 -15.31
C THR A 239 9.21 -19.26 -14.48
N THR A 240 10.31 -18.92 -15.14
CA THR A 240 11.59 -18.60 -14.46
C THR A 240 11.66 -17.22 -13.82
N ALA A 241 10.66 -16.38 -14.10
CA ALA A 241 10.56 -14.97 -13.72
C ALA A 241 9.08 -14.63 -13.49
N VAL A 242 8.80 -13.57 -12.74
CA VAL A 242 7.43 -13.08 -12.51
C VAL A 242 6.91 -12.39 -13.77
N ILE A 243 7.71 -11.50 -14.36
CA ILE A 243 7.35 -10.74 -15.56
C ILE A 243 7.68 -11.58 -16.80
N THR A 244 6.67 -12.29 -17.29
CA THR A 244 6.76 -13.09 -18.51
C THR A 244 5.48 -12.94 -19.33
N LYS A 245 5.57 -13.23 -20.64
CA LYS A 245 4.39 -13.24 -21.52
C LYS A 245 3.28 -14.18 -21.02
N GLU A 246 3.66 -15.30 -20.41
CA GLU A 246 2.74 -16.32 -19.87
C GLU A 246 1.99 -15.82 -18.61
N ASN A 247 2.69 -15.14 -17.71
CA ASN A 247 2.09 -14.62 -16.48
C ASN A 247 1.32 -13.31 -16.69
N MET A 248 1.65 -12.55 -17.74
CA MET A 248 1.17 -11.18 -17.95
C MET A 248 -0.36 -11.01 -17.87
N PRO A 249 -1.19 -11.86 -18.50
CA PRO A 249 -2.64 -11.71 -18.43
C PRO A 249 -3.17 -11.78 -17.00
N LYS A 250 -2.61 -12.67 -16.17
CA LYS A 250 -2.99 -12.81 -14.75
C LYS A 250 -2.53 -11.58 -13.94
N LEU A 251 -1.31 -11.10 -14.20
CA LEU A 251 -0.79 -9.89 -13.54
C LEU A 251 -1.66 -8.66 -13.82
N VAL A 252 -2.12 -8.50 -15.06
CA VAL A 252 -3.03 -7.42 -15.45
C VAL A 252 -4.35 -7.50 -14.68
N GLU A 253 -4.97 -8.68 -14.60
CA GLU A 253 -6.23 -8.84 -13.86
C GLU A 253 -6.06 -8.60 -12.35
N VAL A 254 -4.92 -8.99 -11.77
CA VAL A 254 -4.57 -8.66 -10.39
C VAL A 254 -4.40 -7.15 -10.19
N LEU A 255 -3.68 -6.46 -11.08
CA LEU A 255 -3.52 -5.00 -11.03
C LEU A 255 -4.86 -4.26 -11.18
N LYS A 256 -5.74 -4.72 -12.07
CA LYS A 256 -7.10 -4.17 -12.21
C LYS A 256 -7.91 -4.34 -10.93
N THR A 257 -7.81 -5.50 -10.29
CA THR A 257 -8.47 -5.77 -9.01
C THR A 257 -7.94 -4.85 -7.92
N ALA A 258 -6.61 -4.69 -7.83
CA ALA A 258 -5.97 -3.78 -6.89
C ALA A 258 -6.37 -2.32 -7.14
N ALA A 259 -6.44 -1.87 -8.40
CA ALA A 259 -6.87 -0.51 -8.74
C ALA A 259 -8.30 -0.23 -8.27
N ARG A 260 -9.21 -1.20 -8.43
CA ARG A 260 -10.62 -1.06 -8.05
C ARG A 260 -10.81 -1.06 -6.53
N SER A 261 -9.96 -1.75 -5.78
CA SER A 261 -10.05 -1.82 -4.31
C SER A 261 -9.62 -0.52 -3.62
N VAL A 262 -8.63 0.21 -4.16
CA VAL A 262 -8.12 1.46 -3.58
C VAL A 262 -8.71 2.75 -4.18
N LYS A 263 -9.82 2.64 -4.90
CA LYS A 263 -10.38 3.76 -5.68
C LYS A 263 -10.79 4.98 -4.83
N LYS A 264 -11.01 4.81 -3.52
CA LYS A 264 -11.45 5.90 -2.62
C LYS A 264 -10.27 6.52 -1.87
N GLU A 265 -9.25 5.72 -1.64
CA GLU A 265 -8.08 6.01 -0.83
C GLU A 265 -7.07 6.86 -1.60
N ASN A 266 -7.13 6.86 -2.94
CA ASN A 266 -6.21 7.59 -3.82
C ASN A 266 -4.73 7.28 -3.56
N ILE A 267 -4.43 6.03 -3.25
CA ILE A 267 -3.08 5.53 -2.99
C ILE A 267 -2.61 4.60 -4.12
N LEU A 268 -1.30 4.48 -4.28
CA LEU A 268 -0.69 3.41 -5.08
C LEU A 268 -0.64 2.12 -4.24
N PRO A 269 -1.29 1.02 -4.68
CA PRO A 269 -1.20 -0.25 -3.97
C PRO A 269 0.26 -0.75 -3.90
N PRO A 270 0.74 -1.26 -2.74
CA PRO A 270 2.11 -1.79 -2.61
C PRO A 270 2.44 -2.82 -3.69
N VAL A 271 1.51 -3.76 -3.94
CA VAL A 271 1.65 -4.79 -4.99
C VAL A 271 1.98 -4.22 -6.38
N ALA A 272 1.45 -3.05 -6.74
CA ALA A 272 1.72 -2.43 -8.04
C ALA A 272 3.14 -1.85 -8.11
N PHE A 273 3.59 -1.21 -7.02
CA PHE A 273 4.94 -0.66 -6.91
C PHE A 273 5.99 -1.78 -6.82
N ASP A 274 5.71 -2.83 -6.05
CA ASP A 274 6.61 -3.98 -5.92
C ASP A 274 6.76 -4.72 -7.26
N LEU A 275 5.69 -4.82 -8.04
CA LEU A 275 5.73 -5.42 -9.37
C LEU A 275 6.57 -4.58 -10.35
N LEU A 276 6.48 -3.25 -10.27
CA LEU A 276 7.38 -2.34 -10.98
C LEU A 276 8.84 -2.61 -10.60
N GLN A 277 9.16 -2.71 -9.30
CA GLN A 277 10.53 -3.02 -8.86
C GLN A 277 11.01 -4.38 -9.35
N VAL A 278 10.15 -5.41 -9.32
CA VAL A 278 10.49 -6.73 -9.85
C VAL A 278 10.75 -6.68 -11.36
N SER A 279 9.96 -5.91 -12.12
CA SER A 279 10.19 -5.76 -13.56
C SER A 279 11.56 -5.16 -13.89
N LEU A 280 12.04 -4.22 -13.07
CA LEU A 280 13.37 -3.62 -13.20
C LEU A 280 14.47 -4.61 -12.82
N ARG A 281 14.29 -5.40 -11.75
CA ARG A 281 15.26 -6.42 -11.32
C ARG A 281 15.38 -7.58 -12.31
N GLU A 282 14.28 -7.92 -12.99
CA GLU A 282 14.24 -8.98 -13.99
C GLU A 282 14.65 -8.50 -15.39
N ASP A 283 15.01 -7.22 -15.56
CA ASP A 283 15.33 -6.60 -16.85
C ASP A 283 14.21 -6.74 -17.90
N ASN A 284 12.95 -6.76 -17.43
CA ASN A 284 11.75 -6.91 -18.25
C ASN A 284 10.80 -5.71 -18.13
N PHE A 285 11.34 -4.55 -17.76
CA PHE A 285 10.56 -3.32 -17.53
C PHE A 285 9.75 -2.90 -18.75
N GLU A 286 10.34 -2.87 -19.95
CA GLU A 286 9.63 -2.45 -21.17
C GLU A 286 8.46 -3.39 -21.51
N MET A 287 8.62 -4.71 -21.30
CA MET A 287 7.55 -5.67 -21.49
C MET A 287 6.42 -5.42 -20.48
N PHE A 288 6.78 -5.23 -19.20
CA PHE A 288 5.80 -4.90 -18.16
C PHE A 288 5.05 -3.62 -18.50
N TRP A 289 5.75 -2.55 -18.89
CA TRP A 289 5.13 -1.26 -19.19
C TRP A 289 4.19 -1.35 -20.41
N ASN A 290 4.64 -1.98 -21.49
CA ASN A 290 3.84 -2.12 -22.71
C ASN A 290 2.62 -3.02 -22.51
N GLU A 291 2.82 -4.21 -21.95
CA GLU A 291 1.75 -5.21 -21.87
C GLU A 291 0.82 -4.97 -20.68
N ALA A 292 1.37 -4.63 -19.50
CA ALA A 292 0.56 -4.44 -18.32
C ALA A 292 -0.08 -3.06 -18.27
N ILE A 293 0.71 -1.99 -18.46
CA ILE A 293 0.23 -0.62 -18.25
C ILE A 293 -0.50 -0.12 -19.49
N ILE A 294 0.18 -0.11 -20.65
CA ILE A 294 -0.39 0.46 -21.89
C ILE A 294 -1.52 -0.42 -22.43
N LYS A 295 -1.24 -1.69 -22.74
CA LYS A 295 -2.23 -2.60 -23.36
C LYS A 295 -3.24 -3.18 -22.37
N GLY A 296 -2.89 -3.25 -21.08
CA GLY A 296 -3.72 -3.89 -20.05
C GLY A 296 -4.57 -2.92 -19.22
N MET A 297 -3.95 -1.90 -18.64
CA MET A 297 -4.61 -0.98 -17.70
C MET A 297 -5.27 0.22 -18.40
N LEU A 298 -4.58 0.82 -19.38
CA LEU A 298 -5.05 1.99 -20.13
C LEU A 298 -6.05 1.66 -21.25
N SER A 299 -6.18 0.38 -21.62
CA SER A 299 -7.22 -0.09 -22.55
C SER A 299 -8.63 -0.05 -21.95
N GLU A 300 -8.75 0.01 -20.63
CA GLU A 300 -10.03 0.08 -19.92
C GLU A 300 -10.69 1.46 -20.08
N MET A 301 -11.94 1.59 -19.62
CA MET A 301 -12.56 2.91 -19.54
C MET A 301 -11.82 3.81 -18.51
N PRO A 302 -11.72 5.13 -18.75
CA PRO A 302 -11.10 6.06 -17.81
C PRO A 302 -11.67 5.90 -16.39
N GLY A 303 -10.80 5.77 -15.39
CA GLY A 303 -11.19 5.47 -14.03
C GLY A 303 -10.02 4.95 -13.18
N PRO A 304 -10.27 4.02 -12.23
CA PRO A 304 -9.26 3.58 -11.27
C PRO A 304 -7.98 3.01 -11.91
N THR A 305 -8.09 2.29 -13.03
CA THR A 305 -6.92 1.69 -13.71
C THR A 305 -6.02 2.75 -14.35
N HIS A 306 -6.61 3.83 -14.89
CA HIS A 306 -5.86 4.98 -15.42
C HIS A 306 -5.16 5.73 -14.29
N TYR A 307 -5.85 6.00 -13.18
CA TYR A 307 -5.25 6.69 -12.04
C TYR A 307 -4.12 5.88 -11.42
N LEU A 308 -4.25 4.56 -11.31
CA LEU A 308 -3.14 3.70 -10.89
C LEU A 308 -1.96 3.81 -11.89
N SER A 309 -2.23 3.79 -13.19
CA SER A 309 -1.19 3.95 -14.23
C SER A 309 -0.47 5.29 -14.13
N PHE A 310 -1.18 6.39 -13.82
CA PHE A 310 -0.58 7.70 -13.60
C PHE A 310 0.23 7.77 -12.29
N ARG A 311 -0.22 7.08 -11.22
CA ARG A 311 0.58 6.95 -10.00
C ARG A 311 1.85 6.14 -10.25
N LEU A 312 1.79 5.08 -11.05
CA LEU A 312 2.99 4.34 -11.46
C LEU A 312 3.92 5.18 -12.32
N LEU A 313 3.39 6.00 -13.24
CA LEU A 313 4.17 6.95 -14.01
C LEU A 313 4.97 7.89 -13.09
N GLY A 314 4.34 8.49 -12.08
CA GLY A 314 5.05 9.32 -11.10
C GLY A 314 6.03 8.54 -10.22
N ALA A 315 5.60 7.40 -9.67
CA ALA A 315 6.40 6.60 -8.75
C ALA A 315 7.61 5.92 -9.41
N CYS A 316 7.59 5.71 -10.73
CA CYS A 316 8.71 5.09 -11.44
C CYS A 316 9.86 6.07 -11.73
N LEU A 317 9.61 7.39 -11.80
CA LEU A 317 10.62 8.40 -12.16
C LEU A 317 11.98 8.24 -11.46
N PRO A 318 12.05 8.10 -10.11
CA PRO A 318 13.35 7.96 -9.44
C PRO A 318 14.05 6.62 -9.69
N LEU A 319 13.34 5.61 -10.19
CA LEU A 319 13.84 4.23 -10.35
C LEU A 319 14.42 3.97 -11.74
N LEU A 320 14.05 4.77 -12.74
CA LEU A 320 14.37 4.50 -14.14
C LEU A 320 15.74 5.06 -14.56
N SER A 321 16.36 4.39 -15.51
CA SER A 321 17.49 4.94 -16.29
C SER A 321 17.02 6.03 -17.26
N VAL A 322 17.95 6.79 -17.83
CA VAL A 322 17.63 7.84 -18.82
C VAL A 322 16.84 7.29 -20.00
N ALA A 323 17.29 6.18 -20.60
CA ALA A 323 16.60 5.53 -21.73
C ALA A 323 15.18 5.06 -21.36
N GLN A 324 15.01 4.53 -20.15
CA GLN A 324 13.68 4.10 -19.66
C GLN A 324 12.76 5.29 -19.38
N LEU A 325 13.30 6.41 -18.88
CA LEU A 325 12.54 7.65 -18.70
C LEU A 325 12.06 8.19 -20.05
N GLU A 326 12.94 8.26 -21.05
CA GLU A 326 12.58 8.68 -22.41
C GLU A 326 11.49 7.78 -22.99
N PHE A 327 11.63 6.47 -22.84
CA PHE A 327 10.62 5.49 -23.27
C PHE A 327 9.25 5.72 -22.59
N VAL A 328 9.22 5.87 -21.27
CA VAL A 328 7.95 6.06 -20.54
C VAL A 328 7.31 7.42 -20.81
N LEU A 329 8.11 8.48 -20.90
CA LEU A 329 7.63 9.84 -21.11
C LEU A 329 7.25 10.13 -22.57
N SER A 330 7.57 9.23 -23.50
CA SER A 330 7.09 9.27 -24.89
C SER A 330 5.95 8.28 -25.16
N ALA A 331 5.57 7.46 -24.19
CA ALA A 331 4.56 6.42 -24.36
C ALA A 331 3.11 6.93 -24.19
N ASP A 332 2.16 6.09 -24.60
CA ASP A 332 0.71 6.37 -24.54
C ASP A 332 0.20 6.78 -23.16
N VAL A 333 0.87 6.36 -22.08
CA VAL A 333 0.53 6.78 -20.71
C VAL A 333 0.54 8.31 -20.55
N MET A 334 1.50 8.99 -21.18
CA MET A 334 1.58 10.45 -21.16
C MET A 334 0.45 11.09 -21.97
N THR A 335 0.12 10.53 -23.13
CA THR A 335 -1.03 10.95 -23.94
C THR A 335 -2.34 10.83 -23.14
N HIS A 336 -2.56 9.70 -22.45
CA HIS A 336 -3.73 9.49 -21.60
C HIS A 336 -3.75 10.45 -20.39
N TYR A 337 -2.60 10.71 -19.78
CA TYR A 337 -2.46 11.69 -18.72
C TYR A 337 -2.83 13.10 -19.20
N GLY A 338 -2.32 13.54 -20.35
CA GLY A 338 -2.65 14.83 -20.96
C GLY A 338 -4.15 14.97 -21.26
N GLN A 339 -4.77 13.93 -21.84
CA GLN A 339 -6.21 13.89 -22.08
C GLN A 339 -7.00 14.02 -20.77
N HIS A 340 -6.58 13.31 -19.71
CA HIS A 340 -7.19 13.45 -18.40
C HIS A 340 -7.10 14.89 -17.91
N MET A 341 -5.93 15.53 -18.04
CA MET A 341 -5.71 16.88 -17.51
C MET A 341 -6.60 17.94 -18.11
N LEU A 342 -6.86 17.88 -19.41
CA LEU A 342 -7.83 18.78 -20.05
C LEU A 342 -9.27 18.43 -19.67
N SER A 343 -9.59 17.14 -19.60
CA SER A 343 -10.95 16.70 -19.32
C SER A 343 -11.37 16.90 -17.86
N ALA A 344 -10.42 16.98 -16.93
CA ALA A 344 -10.61 17.11 -15.48
C ALA A 344 -10.77 18.58 -15.01
N GLN A 345 -10.74 19.55 -15.93
CA GLN A 345 -10.95 20.96 -15.60
C GLN A 345 -12.39 21.27 -15.14
N LEU A 346 -13.34 20.37 -15.39
CA LEU A 346 -14.73 20.49 -14.92
C LEU A 346 -14.80 20.27 -13.40
N ALA A 347 -15.63 21.06 -12.70
CA ALA A 347 -15.66 21.15 -11.23
C ALA A 347 -15.88 19.80 -10.52
N ASP A 348 -16.68 18.90 -11.10
CA ASP A 348 -17.06 17.63 -10.47
C ASP A 348 -16.13 16.46 -10.80
N ARG A 349 -14.99 16.71 -11.45
CA ARG A 349 -14.06 15.66 -11.86
C ARG A 349 -12.84 15.58 -10.96
N PHE A 350 -12.39 14.35 -10.74
CA PHE A 350 -11.16 14.09 -10.04
C PHE A 350 -9.97 14.70 -10.78
N LYS A 351 -9.13 15.46 -10.07
CA LYS A 351 -7.96 16.14 -10.62
C LYS A 351 -6.70 15.40 -10.18
N PHE A 352 -6.03 14.74 -11.11
CA PHE A 352 -4.78 14.03 -10.81
C PHE A 352 -3.55 14.97 -10.70
N ALA A 353 -3.63 16.19 -11.23
CA ALA A 353 -2.51 17.15 -11.26
C ALA A 353 -1.76 17.30 -9.91
N PRO A 354 -2.44 17.48 -8.76
CA PRO A 354 -1.76 17.64 -7.48
C PRO A 354 -0.97 16.40 -7.05
N GLU A 355 -1.44 15.19 -7.40
CA GLU A 355 -0.69 13.96 -7.13
C GLU A 355 0.56 13.87 -8.01
N MET A 356 0.44 14.18 -9.31
CA MET A 356 1.59 14.16 -10.22
C MET A 356 2.63 15.22 -9.85
N GLU A 357 2.20 16.43 -9.48
CA GLU A 357 3.08 17.50 -9.01
C GLU A 357 3.89 17.02 -7.79
N LYS A 358 3.25 16.34 -6.83
CA LYS A 358 3.97 15.74 -5.70
C LYS A 358 5.06 14.75 -6.16
N TYR A 359 4.75 13.82 -7.07
CA TYR A 359 5.74 12.85 -7.55
C TYR A 359 6.90 13.52 -8.28
N VAL A 360 6.62 14.50 -9.15
CA VAL A 360 7.68 15.19 -9.90
C VAL A 360 8.51 16.07 -8.98
N SER A 361 7.89 16.75 -8.00
CA SER A 361 8.59 17.56 -7.01
C SER A 361 9.54 16.71 -6.17
N GLU A 362 9.05 15.58 -5.62
CA GLU A 362 9.88 14.63 -4.86
C GLU A 362 11.02 14.07 -5.71
N PHE A 363 10.77 13.76 -6.99
CA PHE A 363 11.81 13.35 -7.92
C PHE A 363 12.85 14.45 -8.15
N MET A 364 12.44 15.68 -8.46
CA MET A 364 13.37 16.79 -8.72
C MET A 364 14.24 17.12 -7.50
N GLN A 365 13.65 17.07 -6.29
CA GLN A 365 14.37 17.27 -5.03
C GLN A 365 15.34 16.12 -4.72
N GLY A 366 14.95 14.88 -5.00
CA GLY A 366 15.74 13.69 -4.69
C GLY A 366 16.76 13.26 -5.75
N CYS A 367 16.65 13.76 -6.98
CA CYS A 367 17.49 13.37 -8.10
C CYS A 367 18.72 14.29 -8.24
N ALA A 368 19.92 13.72 -8.12
CA ALA A 368 21.17 14.45 -8.36
C ALA A 368 21.64 14.40 -9.84
N ASP A 369 21.05 13.53 -10.65
CA ASP A 369 21.43 13.31 -12.05
C ASP A 369 20.78 14.35 -12.95
N ALA A 370 21.62 15.22 -13.52
CA ALA A 370 21.18 16.33 -14.36
C ALA A 370 20.49 15.88 -15.65
N ASP A 371 20.91 14.75 -16.23
CA ASP A 371 20.33 14.26 -17.49
C ASP A 371 18.95 13.65 -17.23
N LYS A 372 18.77 12.94 -16.12
CA LYS A 372 17.44 12.47 -15.70
C LYS A 372 16.48 13.63 -15.41
N GLN A 373 16.93 14.66 -14.68
CA GLN A 373 16.13 15.86 -14.43
C GLN A 373 15.70 16.53 -15.74
N LEU A 374 16.63 16.68 -16.68
CA LEU A 374 16.37 17.25 -17.99
C LEU A 374 15.33 16.44 -18.77
N VAL A 375 15.49 15.12 -18.85
CA VAL A 375 14.54 14.23 -19.56
C VAL A 375 13.14 14.33 -18.98
N VAL A 376 12.99 14.36 -17.64
CA VAL A 376 11.68 14.52 -17.01
C VAL A 376 11.07 15.90 -17.33
N ALA A 377 11.86 16.97 -17.20
CA ALA A 377 11.38 18.33 -17.51
C ALA A 377 10.94 18.46 -18.97
N LEU A 378 11.71 17.88 -19.91
CA LEU A 378 11.40 17.87 -21.33
C LEU A 378 10.17 17.01 -21.64
N GLY A 379 10.07 15.80 -21.08
CA GLY A 379 8.92 14.90 -21.31
C GLY A 379 7.59 15.54 -20.94
N PHE A 380 7.50 16.22 -19.80
CA PHE A 380 6.29 16.97 -19.42
C PHE A 380 6.07 18.25 -20.25
N THR A 381 7.13 18.90 -20.71
CA THR A 381 7.06 20.09 -21.58
C THR A 381 6.60 19.75 -22.99
N GLN A 382 7.01 18.58 -23.50
CA GLN A 382 6.74 18.11 -24.84
C GLN A 382 5.39 17.38 -24.96
N LEU A 383 4.68 17.16 -23.85
CA LEU A 383 3.28 16.72 -23.86
C LEU A 383 2.38 17.92 -24.19
N THR A 384 1.88 17.99 -25.42
CA THR A 384 1.13 19.15 -25.93
C THR A 384 -0.29 18.80 -26.36
N ASN A 385 -1.17 19.81 -26.35
CA ASN A 385 -2.45 19.77 -27.04
C ASN A 385 -2.52 20.92 -28.03
N GLN A 386 -2.53 20.62 -29.33
CA GLN A 386 -2.51 21.63 -30.39
C GLN A 386 -1.34 22.61 -30.21
N GLY A 387 -0.15 22.08 -29.88
CA GLY A 387 1.08 22.85 -29.67
C GLY A 387 1.16 23.62 -28.35
N TYR A 388 0.17 23.51 -27.46
CA TYR A 388 0.26 24.11 -26.11
C TYR A 388 0.65 23.03 -25.08
N PRO A 389 1.77 23.18 -24.35
CA PRO A 389 2.17 22.23 -23.31
C PRO A 389 1.12 22.12 -22.19
N VAL A 390 0.86 20.90 -21.75
CA VAL A 390 -0.10 20.63 -20.66
C VAL A 390 0.42 21.15 -19.32
N VAL A 391 1.74 21.07 -19.10
CA VAL A 391 2.36 21.55 -17.87
C VAL A 391 2.28 23.09 -17.79
N PRO A 392 1.96 23.68 -16.63
CA PRO A 392 1.79 25.13 -16.50
C PRO A 392 3.06 25.91 -16.83
N SER A 393 2.94 27.10 -17.44
CA SER A 393 4.09 27.99 -17.73
C SER A 393 4.81 28.47 -16.47
N CYS A 394 4.12 28.51 -15.33
CA CYS A 394 4.70 28.73 -14.00
C CYS A 394 4.74 27.39 -13.25
N TRP A 395 5.85 26.65 -13.36
CA TRP A 395 5.98 25.29 -12.82
C TRP A 395 7.03 25.29 -11.73
N LYS A 396 6.58 25.18 -10.49
CA LYS A 396 7.44 25.31 -9.30
C LYS A 396 8.47 24.20 -9.17
N ASP A 397 8.23 23.03 -9.77
CA ASP A 397 9.18 21.92 -9.71
C ASP A 397 10.56 22.25 -10.31
N LEU A 398 10.64 23.28 -11.18
CA LEU A 398 11.90 23.80 -11.70
C LEU A 398 12.77 24.49 -10.65
N GLU A 399 12.21 24.93 -9.51
CA GLU A 399 12.96 25.49 -8.37
C GLU A 399 13.93 24.46 -7.77
N HIS A 400 13.62 23.17 -7.91
CA HIS A 400 14.43 22.07 -7.40
C HIS A 400 15.44 21.53 -8.42
N MET A 401 15.38 21.98 -9.67
CA MET A 401 16.27 21.52 -10.73
C MET A 401 17.72 21.95 -10.48
N GLY A 402 18.68 21.07 -10.77
CA GLY A 402 20.09 21.36 -10.69
C GLY A 402 20.51 22.39 -11.74
N LEU A 403 21.53 23.21 -11.43
CA LEU A 403 21.97 24.31 -12.31
C LEU A 403 22.31 23.84 -13.73
N SER A 404 23.04 22.73 -13.85
CA SER A 404 23.44 22.18 -15.16
C SER A 404 22.23 21.71 -15.97
N ALA A 405 21.29 21.00 -15.35
CA ALA A 405 20.08 20.55 -16.01
C ALA A 405 19.21 21.74 -16.45
N LEU A 406 19.09 22.76 -15.58
CA LEU A 406 18.33 23.96 -15.87
C LEU A 406 18.93 24.74 -17.04
N GLN A 407 20.27 24.90 -17.11
CA GLN A 407 20.94 25.55 -18.23
C GLN A 407 20.63 24.84 -19.55
N LYS A 408 20.78 23.52 -19.61
CA LYS A 408 20.42 22.71 -20.79
C LYS A 408 18.93 22.85 -21.17
N TYR A 409 18.05 22.91 -20.17
CA TYR A 409 16.61 23.10 -20.39
C TYR A 409 16.29 24.49 -20.95
N VAL A 410 16.94 25.54 -20.46
CA VAL A 410 16.79 26.91 -20.99
C VAL A 410 17.33 27.02 -22.41
N GLU A 411 18.50 26.43 -22.69
CA GLU A 411 19.05 26.35 -24.05
C GLU A 411 18.06 25.68 -25.01
N TRP A 412 17.47 24.56 -24.59
CA TRP A 412 16.44 23.88 -25.36
C TRP A 412 15.20 24.76 -25.58
N LEU A 413 14.72 25.48 -24.56
CA LEU A 413 13.58 26.40 -24.70
C LEU A 413 13.86 27.53 -25.70
N MET A 414 15.06 28.09 -25.67
CA MET A 414 15.48 29.13 -26.61
C MET A 414 15.55 28.59 -28.05
N GLU A 415 16.13 27.41 -28.24
CA GLU A 415 16.16 26.75 -29.55
C GLU A 415 14.75 26.44 -30.04
N ALA A 416 13.90 25.86 -29.19
CA ALA A 416 12.52 25.51 -29.49
C ALA A 416 11.66 26.75 -29.79
N PHE A 417 11.97 27.92 -29.23
CA PHE A 417 11.33 29.18 -29.59
C PHE A 417 11.70 29.62 -31.01
N CYS A 418 13.00 29.60 -31.33
CA CYS A 418 13.51 30.01 -32.63
C CYS A 418 13.07 29.03 -33.74
N LYS A 419 13.21 27.72 -33.49
CA LYS A 419 12.90 26.63 -34.41
C LYS A 419 11.99 25.60 -33.71
N PRO A 420 10.68 25.84 -33.66
CA PRO A 420 9.73 24.92 -33.05
C PRO A 420 9.72 23.56 -33.77
N GLN A 421 10.06 22.49 -33.04
CA GLN A 421 10.03 21.10 -33.53
C GLN A 421 8.80 20.37 -32.99
N LEU A 422 7.60 20.85 -33.34
CA LEU A 422 6.33 20.31 -32.83
C LEU A 422 6.12 18.84 -33.24
N GLU A 423 6.73 18.40 -34.33
CA GLU A 423 6.75 17.01 -34.79
C GLU A 423 7.45 16.05 -33.82
N LYS A 424 8.30 16.57 -32.94
CA LYS A 424 8.96 15.81 -31.87
C LYS A 424 8.20 15.88 -30.54
N CYS A 425 7.17 16.70 -30.45
CA CYS A 425 6.30 16.76 -29.28
C CYS A 425 5.29 15.61 -29.32
N LEU A 426 4.92 15.12 -28.13
CA LEU A 426 3.84 14.18 -27.97
C LEU A 426 2.51 14.97 -27.95
N ASP A 427 2.01 15.31 -29.14
CA ASP A 427 0.74 16.03 -29.28
C ASP A 427 -0.45 15.07 -29.24
N PHE A 428 -1.45 15.38 -28.41
CA PHE A 428 -2.68 14.61 -28.31
C PHE A 428 -3.91 15.46 -28.58
N SER A 429 -4.98 14.82 -29.03
CA SER A 429 -6.30 15.44 -29.19
C SER A 429 -7.34 14.80 -28.28
N THR A 430 -8.21 15.63 -27.69
CA THR A 430 -9.35 15.18 -26.88
C THR A 430 -10.43 14.55 -27.76
N ARG A 431 -11.33 13.75 -27.16
CA ARG A 431 -12.48 13.16 -27.89
C ARG A 431 -13.38 14.22 -28.56
N ARG A 432 -13.53 15.39 -27.93
CA ARG A 432 -14.31 16.51 -28.51
C ARG A 432 -13.63 17.08 -29.75
N GLN A 433 -12.31 17.28 -29.69
CA GLN A 433 -11.52 17.76 -30.84
C GLN A 433 -11.57 16.76 -32.01
N LYS A 434 -11.47 15.45 -31.72
CA LYS A 434 -11.54 14.40 -32.76
C LYS A 434 -12.90 14.31 -33.46
N GLY A 435 -13.99 14.69 -32.79
CA GLY A 435 -15.34 14.70 -33.37
C GLY A 435 -15.64 15.93 -34.23
N ASN A 436 -14.94 17.04 -33.99
CA ASN A 436 -15.09 18.29 -34.73
C ASN A 436 -14.02 18.41 -35.83
N GLN A 437 -13.99 17.47 -36.78
CA GLN A 437 -13.00 17.38 -37.87
C GLN A 437 -12.91 18.62 -38.81
N GLU A 438 -13.69 19.68 -38.59
CA GLU A 438 -13.68 20.89 -39.42
C GLU A 438 -12.72 22.00 -38.96
N THR A 439 -11.98 21.83 -37.87
CA THR A 439 -10.96 22.80 -37.44
C THR A 439 -9.68 22.08 -37.01
N GLU A 440 -8.95 21.51 -37.97
CA GLU A 440 -7.51 21.33 -37.79
C GLU A 440 -6.95 22.72 -37.44
N ALA A 441 -6.41 22.86 -36.23
CA ALA A 441 -5.73 24.10 -35.88
C ALA A 441 -4.57 24.26 -36.88
N GLU A 442 -4.57 25.36 -37.63
CA GLU A 442 -3.49 25.66 -38.57
C GLU A 442 -2.15 25.53 -37.85
N SER A 443 -1.15 24.92 -38.51
CA SER A 443 0.20 24.73 -37.96
C SER A 443 0.76 26.02 -37.36
N ASP A 444 0.49 27.16 -37.99
CA ASP A 444 0.90 28.49 -37.54
C ASP A 444 0.26 28.88 -36.19
N SER A 445 -1.00 28.47 -35.94
CA SER A 445 -1.67 28.65 -34.66
C SER A 445 -1.02 27.83 -33.55
N CYS A 446 -0.63 26.57 -33.84
CA CYS A 446 0.05 25.70 -32.89
C CYS A 446 1.45 26.22 -32.53
N VAL A 447 2.21 26.68 -33.53
CA VAL A 447 3.52 27.32 -33.33
C VAL A 447 3.40 28.58 -32.47
N ALA A 448 2.40 29.43 -32.75
CA ALA A 448 2.17 30.65 -31.97
C ALA A 448 1.84 30.34 -30.50
N ARG A 449 1.00 29.32 -30.25
CA ARG A 449 0.66 28.86 -28.89
C ARG A 449 1.88 28.33 -28.14
N PHE A 450 2.70 27.53 -28.80
CA PHE A 450 3.93 26.98 -28.21
C PHE A 450 4.91 28.09 -27.83
N ARG A 451 5.18 29.02 -28.76
CA ARG A 451 6.05 30.18 -28.51
C ARG A 451 5.54 31.06 -27.37
N LYS A 452 4.23 31.31 -27.32
CA LYS A 452 3.61 32.07 -26.22
C LYS A 452 3.84 31.39 -24.87
N TRP A 453 3.69 30.06 -24.81
CA TRP A 453 3.98 29.31 -23.60
C TRP A 453 5.46 29.38 -23.21
N ILE A 454 6.37 29.26 -24.17
CA ILE A 454 7.82 29.35 -23.92
C ILE A 454 8.21 30.72 -23.36
N ILE A 455 7.65 31.82 -23.90
CA ILE A 455 7.90 33.17 -23.38
C ILE A 455 7.56 33.22 -21.90
N LEU A 456 6.34 32.80 -21.52
CA LEU A 456 5.90 32.81 -20.13
C LEU A 456 6.77 31.90 -19.24
N ARG A 457 7.21 30.74 -19.77
CA ARG A 457 8.11 29.83 -19.08
C ARG A 457 9.48 30.47 -18.81
N LEU A 458 10.08 31.11 -19.82
CA LEU A 458 11.37 31.80 -19.69
C LEU A 458 11.26 33.01 -18.74
N THR A 459 10.17 33.78 -18.81
CA THR A 459 9.88 34.85 -17.86
C THR A 459 9.82 34.32 -16.43
N PHE A 460 9.07 33.24 -16.19
CA PHE A 460 9.02 32.60 -14.86
C PHE A 460 10.41 32.17 -14.37
N ILE A 461 11.22 31.55 -15.23
CA ILE A 461 12.59 31.14 -14.87
C ILE A 461 13.46 32.37 -14.53
N GLY A 462 13.37 33.42 -15.35
CA GLY A 462 14.14 34.66 -15.19
C GLY A 462 13.76 35.46 -13.95
N GLU A 463 12.47 35.55 -13.61
CA GLU A 463 11.97 36.37 -12.51
C GLU A 463 11.92 35.63 -11.16
N ASN A 464 11.83 34.30 -11.15
CA ASN A 464 11.73 33.56 -9.89
C ASN A 464 13.07 33.49 -9.16
N HIS A 465 13.16 34.06 -7.97
CA HIS A 465 14.39 34.10 -7.16
C HIS A 465 14.75 32.76 -6.50
N GLN A 466 13.81 31.82 -6.41
CA GLN A 466 14.05 30.49 -5.83
C GLN A 466 14.78 29.55 -6.79
N ILE A 467 14.79 29.87 -8.09
CA ILE A 467 15.50 29.09 -9.10
C ILE A 467 16.99 29.41 -9.05
N LYS A 468 17.82 28.35 -8.99
CA LYS A 468 19.29 28.47 -9.00
C LYS A 468 19.76 29.00 -10.36
N LYS A 469 20.37 30.19 -10.36
CA LYS A 469 20.91 30.85 -11.57
C LYS A 469 22.42 30.95 -11.47
N SER A 470 23.10 30.83 -12.62
CA SER A 470 24.49 31.28 -12.74
C SER A 470 24.49 32.80 -12.79
N HIS A 471 25.21 33.43 -11.87
CA HIS A 471 25.44 34.88 -11.88
C HIS A 471 26.28 35.31 -13.07
#